data_AF-A0AB35UHU3-F1
#
_entry.id   AF-A0AB35UHU3-F1
#
_cell.length_a   1.000
_cell.length_b   1.000
_cell.length_c   1.000
_cell.angle_alpha   90.00
_cell.angle_beta   90.00
_cell.angle_gamma   90.00
#
_symmetry.space_group_name_H-M   'P 1'
#
loop_
_entity.id
_entity.type
_entity.pdbx_description
1 polymer ?
#
loop_
_entity_poly.entity_id
_entity_poly.type
_entity_poly.pdbx_seq_one_letter_code
_entity_poly.pdbx_strand_id
1 'polypeptide(L)'
;MIYKYYFVNINVEKETDHFINSMKYLNQDIVDLLINVIFKFCYKYYDSVEGSKSYKKAVFIFNKLDLEHSEYSVNQLNYAVYLLTLKYHFDSLKILIALEDEYKAKKNYNGLLLVYNRIFWLIGNIQEKSLDKYEEHFNEMVNIAAININKELVLQGQMNLAMIYFENENYEKAKQYYLKTFKCEKFYVKSAICLKLIEYCENDFTSDFVMQPVENCKIITEREKVFYEYYYMKSMNCDITNLINYLDSFVLPNIESNDSFYYIVFIKEIKCLSKTLDHHELNRRKLMKIFDKFRKM
;
A
#
# COMPACT_ATOMS: atom_id res chain seq x y z
N MET A 1 -8.36 -2.32 -0.40
CA MET A 1 -8.77 -0.92 -0.15
C MET A 1 -7.65 -0.19 0.59
N ILE A 2 -6.71 0.41 -0.15
CA ILE A 2 -5.46 1.00 0.39
C ILE A 2 -5.73 2.45 0.80
N TYR A 3 -5.82 2.74 2.09
CA TYR A 3 -5.81 4.11 2.61
C TYR A 3 -4.53 4.36 3.41
N LYS A 4 -3.85 5.48 3.12
CA LYS A 4 -2.69 5.98 3.85
C LYS A 4 -3.18 6.74 5.08
N TYR A 5 -2.65 6.43 6.27
CA TYR A 5 -2.91 7.23 7.47
C TYR A 5 -2.17 8.56 7.46
N TYR A 6 -2.87 9.61 7.90
CA TYR A 6 -2.29 10.79 8.50
C TYR A 6 -2.79 10.95 9.93
N PHE A 7 -1.84 11.01 10.87
CA PHE A 7 -2.02 11.83 12.05
C PHE A 7 -2.16 13.28 11.58
N VAL A 8 -3.38 13.79 11.57
CA VAL A 8 -3.63 15.22 11.45
C VAL A 8 -3.36 15.81 12.83
N ASN A 9 -2.11 16.24 13.04
CA ASN A 9 -1.76 17.10 14.16
C ASN A 9 -2.71 18.31 14.16
N ILE A 10 -3.07 18.88 15.31
CA ILE A 10 -4.00 20.04 15.40
C ILE A 10 -3.54 21.21 14.52
N ASN A 11 -2.23 21.32 14.26
CA ASN A 11 -1.66 22.26 13.29
C ASN A 11 -2.00 21.94 11.82
N VAL A 12 -2.05 20.66 11.43
CA VAL A 12 -2.40 20.23 10.07
C VAL A 12 -3.87 20.51 9.76
N GLU A 13 -4.76 20.43 10.75
CA GLU A 13 -6.18 20.76 10.59
C GLU A 13 -6.38 22.27 10.32
N LYS A 14 -5.65 23.12 11.05
CA LYS A 14 -5.61 24.56 10.78
C LYS A 14 -4.96 24.89 9.44
N GLU A 15 -3.89 24.19 9.06
CA GLU A 15 -3.23 24.35 7.76
C GLU A 15 -4.13 23.91 6.60
N THR A 16 -4.90 22.83 6.75
CA THR A 16 -5.87 22.39 5.73
C THR A 16 -7.03 23.35 5.59
N ASP A 17 -7.56 23.88 6.70
CA ASP A 17 -8.60 24.93 6.65
C ASP A 17 -8.09 26.25 6.05
N HIS A 18 -6.87 26.63 6.40
CA HIS A 18 -6.21 27.77 5.78
C HIS A 18 -6.02 27.54 4.27
N PHE A 19 -5.56 26.35 3.87
CA PHE A 19 -5.38 25.98 2.47
C PHE A 19 -6.68 26.07 1.67
N ILE A 20 -7.80 25.56 2.19
CA ILE A 20 -9.11 25.67 1.52
C ILE A 20 -9.55 27.11 1.36
N ASN A 21 -9.34 27.92 2.40
CA ASN A 21 -9.69 29.33 2.31
C ASN A 21 -8.82 30.03 1.27
N SER A 22 -7.51 29.77 1.22
CA SER A 22 -6.61 30.26 0.17
C SER A 22 -7.04 29.80 -1.23
N MET A 23 -7.44 28.53 -1.37
CA MET A 23 -7.95 27.99 -2.63
C MET A 23 -9.17 28.75 -3.15
N LYS A 24 -10.03 29.34 -2.30
CA LYS A 24 -11.17 30.16 -2.77
C LYS A 24 -10.73 31.40 -3.56
N TYR A 25 -9.55 31.94 -3.26
CA TYR A 25 -9.04 33.18 -3.86
C TYR A 25 -8.10 32.95 -5.04
N LEU A 26 -7.65 31.72 -5.28
CA LEU A 26 -6.84 31.40 -6.47
C LEU A 26 -7.70 31.41 -7.73
N ASN A 27 -7.20 32.06 -8.78
CA ASN A 27 -7.73 31.98 -10.13
C ASN A 27 -7.35 30.64 -10.79
N GLN A 28 -7.97 30.31 -11.91
CA GLN A 28 -7.77 29.01 -12.56
C GLN A 28 -6.33 28.84 -13.09
N ASP A 29 -5.72 29.90 -13.62
CA ASP A 29 -4.35 29.83 -14.16
C ASP A 29 -3.32 29.38 -13.10
N ILE A 30 -3.43 29.88 -11.86
CA ILE A 30 -2.53 29.48 -10.77
C ILE A 30 -2.86 28.05 -10.31
N VAL A 31 -4.14 27.69 -10.30
CA VAL A 31 -4.57 26.32 -9.97
C VAL A 31 -3.95 25.35 -10.96
N ASP A 32 -4.07 25.60 -12.26
CA ASP A 32 -3.59 24.72 -13.33
C ASP A 32 -2.07 24.47 -13.25
N LEU A 33 -1.28 25.51 -12.93
CA LEU A 33 0.16 25.39 -12.72
C LEU A 33 0.51 24.50 -11.51
N LEU A 34 -0.31 24.54 -10.47
CA LEU A 34 -0.07 23.86 -9.20
C LEU A 34 -0.89 22.58 -9.01
N ILE A 35 -1.72 22.19 -9.98
CA ILE A 35 -2.71 21.10 -9.87
C ILE A 35 -2.05 19.85 -9.27
N ASN A 36 -0.89 19.44 -9.78
CA ASN A 36 -0.25 18.20 -9.33
C ASN A 36 0.23 18.28 -7.88
N VAL A 37 0.71 19.44 -7.44
CA VAL A 37 1.14 19.67 -6.06
C VAL A 37 -0.08 19.70 -5.14
N ILE A 38 -1.12 20.43 -5.55
CA ILE A 38 -2.37 20.54 -4.80
C ILE A 38 -3.02 19.17 -4.68
N PHE A 39 -3.13 18.40 -5.77
CA PHE A 39 -3.66 17.05 -5.76
C PHE A 39 -2.89 16.16 -4.78
N LYS A 40 -1.55 16.13 -4.87
CA LYS A 40 -0.73 15.31 -3.96
C LYS A 40 -0.88 15.71 -2.50
N PHE A 41 -0.97 17.01 -2.22
CA PHE A 41 -1.23 17.51 -0.87
C PHE A 41 -2.62 17.07 -0.40
N CYS A 42 -3.65 17.25 -1.24
CA CYS A 42 -5.02 16.95 -0.86
C CYS A 42 -5.25 15.46 -0.67
N TYR A 43 -4.73 14.65 -1.60
CA TYR A 43 -4.74 13.19 -1.50
C TYR A 43 -3.98 12.68 -0.27
N LYS A 44 -2.98 13.43 0.19
CA LYS A 44 -2.21 13.12 1.39
C LYS A 44 -3.01 13.41 2.66
N TYR A 45 -3.72 14.54 2.73
CA TYR A 45 -4.30 15.03 3.99
C TYR A 45 -5.82 14.97 4.11
N TYR A 46 -6.56 14.74 3.02
CA TYR A 46 -8.03 14.65 3.05
C TYR A 46 -8.52 13.24 2.74
N ASP A 47 -9.50 12.81 3.51
CA ASP A 47 -10.25 11.58 3.26
C ASP A 47 -11.27 11.77 2.13
N SER A 48 -11.28 10.85 1.16
CA SER A 48 -12.21 10.81 0.04
C SER A 48 -13.39 9.87 0.26
N VAL A 49 -13.54 9.28 1.45
CA VAL A 49 -14.69 8.48 1.85
C VAL A 49 -15.86 9.38 2.26
N GLU A 50 -17.02 9.13 1.66
CA GLU A 50 -18.26 9.83 1.98
C GLU A 50 -18.63 9.64 3.45
N GLY A 51 -18.91 10.75 4.15
CA GLY A 51 -19.21 10.78 5.59
C GLY A 51 -18.00 11.07 6.49
N SER A 52 -16.78 11.08 5.97
CA SER A 52 -15.61 11.51 6.74
C SER A 52 -15.62 13.01 7.04
N LYS A 53 -14.94 13.43 8.13
CA LYS A 53 -14.85 14.83 8.56
C LYS A 53 -14.28 15.76 7.47
N SER A 54 -13.39 15.22 6.63
CA SER A 54 -12.72 15.95 5.53
C SER A 54 -13.35 15.73 4.15
N TYR A 55 -14.36 14.87 3.99
CA TYR A 55 -14.91 14.53 2.68
C TYR A 55 -15.35 15.74 1.87
N LYS A 56 -16.17 16.61 2.47
CA LYS A 56 -16.67 17.83 1.80
C LYS A 56 -15.54 18.76 1.37
N LYS A 57 -14.46 18.80 2.15
CA LYS A 57 -13.26 19.58 1.85
C LYS A 57 -12.51 18.99 0.65
N ALA A 58 -12.36 17.67 0.61
CA ALA A 58 -11.75 16.95 -0.50
C ALA A 58 -12.54 17.19 -1.80
N VAL A 59 -13.87 16.99 -1.77
CA VAL A 59 -14.75 17.18 -2.93
C VAL A 59 -14.67 18.60 -3.47
N PHE A 60 -14.68 19.61 -2.60
CA PHE A 60 -14.52 21.01 -3.02
C PHE A 60 -13.22 21.23 -3.81
N ILE A 61 -12.10 20.69 -3.30
CA ILE A 61 -10.81 20.87 -3.96
C ILE A 61 -10.76 20.10 -5.27
N PHE A 62 -11.19 18.83 -5.32
CA PHE A 62 -11.17 18.03 -6.55
C PHE A 62 -12.04 18.64 -7.65
N ASN A 63 -13.21 19.19 -7.31
CA ASN A 63 -14.03 19.93 -8.27
C ASN A 63 -13.34 21.19 -8.78
N LYS A 64 -12.60 21.90 -7.93
CA LYS A 64 -11.85 23.10 -8.34
C LYS A 64 -10.60 22.78 -9.17
N LEU A 65 -10.01 21.60 -9.00
CA LEU A 65 -8.88 21.15 -9.81
C LEU A 65 -9.28 20.76 -11.24
N ASP A 66 -10.55 20.45 -11.47
CA ASP A 66 -11.11 20.07 -12.78
C ASP A 66 -10.25 19.07 -13.57
N LEU A 67 -9.77 18.04 -12.87
CA LEU A 67 -8.80 17.08 -13.44
C LEU A 67 -9.38 16.29 -14.61
N GLU A 68 -10.70 16.13 -14.66
CA GLU A 68 -11.43 15.41 -15.71
C GLU A 68 -11.22 16.05 -17.08
N HIS A 69 -11.22 17.37 -17.15
CA HIS A 69 -11.12 18.12 -18.41
C HIS A 69 -9.69 18.58 -18.74
N SER A 70 -8.71 18.24 -17.90
CA SER A 70 -7.32 18.65 -18.12
C SER A 70 -6.69 17.95 -19.33
N GLU A 71 -6.05 18.70 -20.22
CA GLU A 71 -5.30 18.15 -21.36
C GLU A 71 -3.96 17.50 -20.96
N TYR A 72 -3.45 17.77 -19.75
CA TYR A 72 -2.20 17.19 -19.26
C TYR A 72 -2.39 15.76 -18.75
N SER A 73 -1.65 14.82 -19.34
CA SER A 73 -1.65 13.39 -19.00
C SER A 73 -1.37 13.10 -17.52
N VAL A 74 -0.54 13.93 -16.85
CA VAL A 74 -0.27 13.80 -15.41
C VAL A 74 -1.51 14.10 -14.55
N ASN A 75 -2.35 15.02 -14.99
CA ASN A 75 -3.58 15.38 -14.29
C ASN A 75 -4.66 14.33 -14.54
N GLN A 76 -4.74 13.80 -15.76
CA GLN A 76 -5.58 12.63 -16.09
C GLN A 76 -5.19 11.40 -15.25
N LEU A 77 -3.89 11.17 -15.03
CA LEU A 77 -3.42 10.12 -14.13
C LEU A 77 -3.88 10.36 -12.68
N ASN A 78 -3.83 11.61 -12.21
CA ASN A 78 -4.34 11.98 -10.88
C ASN A 78 -5.87 11.82 -10.80
N TYR A 79 -6.60 12.11 -11.87
CA TYR A 79 -8.04 11.87 -11.94
C TYR A 79 -8.37 10.38 -11.86
N ALA A 80 -7.64 9.53 -12.59
CA ALA A 80 -7.77 8.08 -12.49
C ALA A 80 -7.55 7.60 -11.04
N VAL A 81 -6.53 8.12 -10.34
CA VAL A 81 -6.31 7.84 -8.92
C VAL A 81 -7.50 8.23 -8.05
N TYR A 82 -8.05 9.42 -8.28
CA TYR A 82 -9.25 9.87 -7.56
C TYR A 82 -10.43 8.92 -7.78
N LEU A 83 -10.70 8.54 -9.03
CA LEU A 83 -11.74 7.57 -9.39
C LEU A 83 -11.52 6.19 -8.73
N LEU A 84 -10.27 5.72 -8.62
CA LEU A 84 -9.95 4.51 -7.85
C LEU A 84 -10.37 4.63 -6.38
N THR A 85 -10.14 5.78 -5.75
CA THR A 85 -10.55 5.97 -4.34
C THR A 85 -12.06 5.97 -4.18
N LEU A 86 -12.79 6.44 -5.19
CA LEU A 86 -14.24 6.43 -5.23
C LEU A 86 -14.83 5.10 -5.74
N LYS A 87 -13.99 4.11 -6.05
CA LYS A 87 -14.37 2.79 -6.59
C LYS A 87 -14.97 2.82 -7.99
N TYR A 88 -14.77 3.90 -8.75
CA TYR A 88 -15.09 3.98 -10.18
C TYR A 88 -14.00 3.28 -10.99
N HIS A 89 -13.91 1.96 -10.81
CA HIS A 89 -12.81 1.13 -11.32
C HIS A 89 -12.75 1.10 -12.86
N PHE A 90 -13.89 1.01 -13.54
CA PHE A 90 -13.94 0.97 -15.01
C PHE A 90 -13.53 2.31 -15.64
N ASP A 91 -14.00 3.42 -15.08
CA ASP A 91 -13.64 4.77 -15.56
C ASP A 91 -12.14 5.03 -15.35
N SER A 92 -11.61 4.65 -14.18
CA SER A 92 -10.17 4.70 -13.94
C SER A 92 -9.41 3.83 -14.92
N LEU A 93 -9.85 2.59 -15.19
CA LEU A 93 -9.15 1.68 -16.11
C LEU A 93 -9.09 2.27 -17.53
N LYS A 94 -10.20 2.84 -18.00
CA LYS A 94 -10.30 3.47 -19.32
C LYS A 94 -9.25 4.58 -19.47
N ILE A 95 -9.10 5.44 -18.47
CA ILE A 95 -8.09 6.51 -18.47
C ILE A 95 -6.67 5.91 -18.44
N LEU A 96 -6.43 4.90 -17.59
CA LEU A 96 -5.11 4.28 -17.47
C LEU A 96 -4.66 3.61 -18.78
N ILE A 97 -5.56 2.94 -19.51
CA ILE A 97 -5.27 2.34 -20.82
C ILE A 97 -4.92 3.42 -21.85
N ALA A 98 -5.70 4.50 -21.92
CA ALA A 98 -5.42 5.61 -22.84
C ALA A 98 -4.04 6.25 -22.57
N LEU A 99 -3.69 6.43 -21.29
CA LEU A 99 -2.37 6.94 -20.88
C LEU A 99 -1.23 5.95 -21.15
N GLU A 100 -1.47 4.65 -21.02
CA GLU A 100 -0.52 3.60 -21.38
C GLU A 100 -0.13 3.71 -22.87
N ASP A 101 -1.13 3.80 -23.76
CA ASP A 101 -0.92 3.92 -25.20
C ASP A 101 -0.18 5.21 -25.56
N GLU A 102 -0.58 6.34 -24.96
CA GLU A 102 0.05 7.64 -25.16
C GLU A 102 1.54 7.62 -24.76
N TYR A 103 1.84 7.11 -23.55
CA TYR A 103 3.21 7.06 -23.04
C TYR A 103 4.08 6.02 -23.76
N LYS A 104 3.50 4.91 -24.24
CA LYS A 104 4.21 3.97 -25.13
C LYS A 104 4.62 4.65 -26.42
N ALA A 105 3.70 5.35 -27.09
CA ALA A 105 3.98 6.06 -28.34
C ALA A 105 5.10 7.11 -28.16
N LYS A 106 5.09 7.82 -27.02
CA LYS A 106 6.11 8.83 -26.68
C LYS A 106 7.40 8.26 -26.09
N LYS A 107 7.50 6.93 -25.88
CA LYS A 107 8.59 6.27 -25.14
C LYS A 107 8.85 6.90 -23.75
N ASN A 108 7.80 7.36 -23.08
CA ASN A 108 7.86 7.93 -21.75
C ASN A 108 7.81 6.82 -20.68
N TYR A 109 8.94 6.16 -20.44
CA TYR A 109 9.02 5.02 -19.52
C TYR A 109 8.68 5.37 -18.07
N ASN A 110 9.01 6.58 -17.60
CA ASN A 110 8.62 7.02 -16.25
C ASN A 110 7.11 7.24 -16.14
N GLY A 111 6.47 7.76 -17.19
CA GLY A 111 5.01 7.81 -17.31
C GLY A 111 4.39 6.42 -17.27
N LEU A 112 4.95 5.47 -18.02
CA LEU A 112 4.48 4.07 -17.99
C LEU A 112 4.62 3.42 -16.62
N LEU A 113 5.74 3.63 -15.92
CA LEU A 113 5.91 3.16 -14.54
C LEU A 113 4.81 3.71 -13.62
N LEU A 114 4.44 4.98 -13.77
CA LEU A 114 3.34 5.57 -13.01
C LEU A 114 2.01 4.90 -13.34
N VAL A 115 1.71 4.66 -14.62
CA VAL A 115 0.49 3.98 -15.06
C VAL A 115 0.43 2.55 -14.51
N TYR A 116 1.46 1.73 -14.69
CA TYR A 116 1.49 0.35 -14.18
C TYR A 116 1.35 0.30 -12.66
N ASN A 117 1.97 1.22 -11.92
CA ASN A 117 1.80 1.31 -10.48
C ASN A 117 0.33 1.54 -10.07
N ARG A 118 -0.46 2.23 -10.89
CA ARG A 118 -1.91 2.41 -10.66
C ARG A 118 -2.73 1.23 -11.14
N ILE A 119 -2.37 0.62 -12.27
CA ILE A 119 -3.01 -0.61 -12.76
C ILE A 119 -2.86 -1.74 -11.74
N PHE A 120 -1.69 -1.94 -11.15
CA PHE A 120 -1.51 -2.94 -10.09
C PHE A 120 -2.40 -2.65 -8.88
N TRP A 121 -2.53 -1.39 -8.48
CA TRP A 121 -3.44 -1.03 -7.40
C TRP A 121 -4.91 -1.30 -7.78
N LEU A 122 -5.33 -0.95 -8.99
CA LEU A 122 -6.65 -1.27 -9.51
C LEU A 122 -6.91 -2.78 -9.48
N ILE A 123 -6.04 -3.59 -10.11
CA ILE A 123 -6.16 -5.04 -10.21
C ILE A 123 -6.24 -5.68 -8.82
N GLY A 124 -5.43 -5.21 -7.88
CA GLY A 124 -5.52 -5.67 -6.48
C GLY A 124 -6.90 -5.43 -5.85
N ASN A 125 -7.62 -4.36 -6.23
CA ASN A 125 -8.97 -4.10 -5.72
C ASN A 125 -10.06 -4.88 -6.45
N ILE A 126 -9.92 -5.14 -7.75
CA ILE A 126 -10.94 -5.85 -8.55
C ILE A 126 -10.68 -7.35 -8.72
N GLN A 127 -9.54 -7.85 -8.21
CA GLN A 127 -9.13 -9.25 -8.27
C GLN A 127 -9.18 -9.83 -9.70
N GLU A 128 -8.73 -9.04 -10.67
CA GLU A 128 -8.82 -9.39 -12.08
C GLU A 128 -7.70 -10.36 -12.51
N LYS A 129 -8.02 -11.26 -13.45
CA LYS A 129 -7.07 -12.25 -14.01
C LYS A 129 -6.02 -11.66 -14.95
N SER A 130 -6.06 -10.36 -15.22
CA SER A 130 -5.18 -9.67 -16.18
C SER A 130 -3.78 -9.36 -15.63
N LEU A 131 -3.49 -9.70 -14.36
CA LEU A 131 -2.24 -9.38 -13.69
C LEU A 131 -0.99 -9.83 -14.47
N ASP A 132 -0.99 -11.06 -14.99
CA ASP A 132 0.17 -11.62 -15.69
C ASP A 132 0.56 -10.79 -16.93
N LYS A 133 -0.44 -10.31 -17.70
CA LYS A 133 -0.19 -9.45 -18.88
C LYS A 133 0.48 -8.13 -18.49
N TYR A 134 -0.01 -7.48 -17.43
CA TYR A 134 0.55 -6.20 -17.00
C TYR A 134 1.90 -6.36 -16.29
N GLU A 135 2.11 -7.47 -15.59
CA GLU A 135 3.41 -7.85 -15.03
C GLU A 135 4.45 -8.04 -16.14
N GLU A 136 4.11 -8.77 -17.21
CA GLU A 136 4.99 -9.01 -18.36
C GLU A 136 5.44 -7.69 -18.98
N HIS A 137 4.49 -6.82 -19.37
CA HIS A 137 4.82 -5.52 -19.95
C HIS A 137 5.66 -4.63 -19.01
N PHE A 138 5.38 -4.66 -17.70
CA PHE A 138 6.15 -3.92 -16.71
C PHE A 138 7.59 -4.43 -16.66
N ASN A 139 7.79 -5.75 -16.59
CA ASN A 139 9.11 -6.36 -16.50
C ASN A 139 9.92 -6.17 -17.79
N GLU A 140 9.30 -6.32 -18.96
CA GLU A 140 9.94 -6.03 -20.25
C GLU A 140 10.47 -4.59 -20.28
N MET A 141 9.64 -3.62 -19.91
CA MET A 141 10.02 -2.22 -19.88
C MET A 141 11.16 -1.93 -18.89
N VAL A 142 11.12 -2.52 -17.69
CA VAL A 142 12.19 -2.40 -16.68
C VAL A 142 13.52 -2.94 -17.20
N ASN A 143 13.49 -4.06 -17.93
CA ASN A 143 14.68 -4.69 -18.49
C ASN A 143 15.27 -3.90 -19.67
N ILE A 144 14.42 -3.33 -20.52
CA ILE A 144 14.84 -2.56 -21.70
C ILE A 144 15.45 -1.20 -21.30
N ALA A 145 14.91 -0.56 -20.26
CA ALA A 145 15.15 0.86 -19.98
C ALA A 145 16.18 1.13 -18.87
N ALA A 146 17.04 0.16 -18.55
CA ALA A 146 17.88 0.09 -17.35
C ALA A 146 18.80 1.31 -17.06
N ILE A 147 19.00 2.23 -18.02
CA ILE A 147 19.90 3.38 -17.87
C ILE A 147 19.16 4.69 -17.49
N ASN A 148 17.86 4.86 -17.80
CA ASN A 148 17.17 6.16 -17.66
C ASN A 148 15.80 6.14 -16.92
N ILE A 149 15.45 5.03 -16.26
CA ILE A 149 14.20 4.92 -15.51
C ILE A 149 14.33 5.24 -14.03
N ASN A 150 13.26 5.77 -13.45
CA ASN A 150 13.19 6.06 -12.03
C ASN A 150 13.12 4.75 -11.22
N LYS A 151 14.24 4.40 -10.57
CA LYS A 151 14.39 3.17 -9.76
C LYS A 151 13.39 3.09 -8.61
N GLU A 152 13.00 4.21 -8.01
CA GLU A 152 12.01 4.21 -6.92
C GLU A 152 10.63 3.79 -7.43
N LEU A 153 10.23 4.24 -8.62
CA LEU A 153 8.97 3.83 -9.24
C LEU A 153 8.98 2.35 -9.63
N VAL A 154 10.12 1.81 -10.04
CA VAL A 154 10.30 0.37 -10.29
C VAL A 154 10.11 -0.42 -9.01
N LEU A 155 10.78 -0.03 -7.92
CA LEU A 155 10.66 -0.70 -6.62
C LEU A 155 9.23 -0.61 -6.08
N GLN A 156 8.54 0.50 -6.29
CA GLN A 156 7.13 0.64 -5.95
C GLN A 156 6.24 -0.36 -6.71
N GLY A 157 6.49 -0.57 -8.01
CA GLY A 157 5.75 -1.54 -8.82
C GLY A 157 6.00 -2.98 -8.38
N GLN A 158 7.27 -3.31 -8.13
CA GLN A 158 7.65 -4.60 -7.57
C GLN A 158 7.01 -4.85 -6.20
N MET A 159 6.94 -3.84 -5.34
CA MET A 159 6.25 -3.94 -4.04
C MET A 159 4.75 -4.19 -4.22
N ASN A 160 4.11 -3.48 -5.16
CA ASN A 160 2.70 -3.69 -5.46
C ASN A 160 2.43 -5.12 -5.97
N LEU A 161 3.27 -5.63 -6.88
CA LEU A 161 3.20 -7.01 -7.36
C LEU A 161 3.38 -8.03 -6.21
N ALA A 162 4.38 -7.81 -5.34
CA ALA A 162 4.62 -8.66 -4.18
C ALA A 162 3.37 -8.77 -3.29
N MET A 163 2.72 -7.63 -3.03
CA MET A 163 1.49 -7.57 -2.23
C MET A 163 0.33 -8.33 -2.88
N ILE A 164 0.09 -8.14 -4.18
CA ILE A 164 -1.00 -8.81 -4.89
C ILE A 164 -0.80 -10.32 -4.88
N TYR A 165 0.43 -10.78 -5.14
CA TYR A 165 0.74 -12.21 -5.10
C TYR A 165 0.64 -12.79 -3.69
N PHE A 166 1.08 -12.04 -2.69
CA PHE A 166 0.95 -12.43 -1.28
C PHE A 166 -0.52 -12.55 -0.84
N GLU A 167 -1.35 -11.58 -1.22
CA GLU A 167 -2.80 -11.60 -0.98
C GLU A 167 -3.44 -12.86 -1.60
N ASN A 168 -3.07 -13.18 -2.84
CA ASN A 168 -3.54 -14.33 -3.60
C ASN A 168 -2.88 -15.67 -3.23
N GLU A 169 -2.07 -15.72 -2.16
CA GLU A 169 -1.37 -16.94 -1.69
C GLU A 169 -0.39 -17.54 -2.71
N ASN A 170 0.01 -16.79 -3.73
CA ASN A 170 1.12 -17.13 -4.61
C ASN A 170 2.44 -16.69 -3.97
N TYR A 171 2.86 -17.44 -2.96
CA TYR A 171 4.04 -17.11 -2.15
C TYR A 171 5.36 -17.19 -2.93
N GLU A 172 5.45 -18.06 -3.94
CA GLU A 172 6.63 -18.15 -4.80
C GLU A 172 6.90 -16.81 -5.51
N LYS A 173 5.93 -16.28 -6.26
CA LYS A 173 6.07 -14.97 -6.92
C LYS A 173 6.20 -13.83 -5.90
N ALA A 174 5.46 -13.88 -4.79
CA ALA A 174 5.56 -12.87 -3.75
C ALA A 174 6.99 -12.76 -3.18
N LYS A 175 7.63 -13.90 -2.85
CA LYS A 175 9.03 -13.95 -2.39
C LYS A 175 9.97 -13.31 -3.40
N GLN A 176 9.85 -13.67 -4.68
CA GLN A 176 10.70 -13.11 -5.73
C GLN A 176 10.68 -11.58 -5.77
N TYR A 177 9.51 -10.97 -5.59
CA TYR A 177 9.40 -9.51 -5.58
C TYR A 177 9.80 -8.86 -4.24
N TYR A 178 9.46 -9.46 -3.09
CA TYR A 178 9.94 -8.95 -1.81
C TYR A 178 11.47 -8.98 -1.70
N LEU A 179 12.11 -10.01 -2.26
CA LEU A 179 13.57 -10.11 -2.35
C LEU A 179 14.20 -9.04 -3.27
N LYS A 180 13.45 -8.47 -4.21
CA LYS A 180 13.90 -7.31 -5.00
C LYS A 180 13.79 -6.00 -4.21
N THR A 181 12.78 -5.85 -3.36
CA THR A 181 12.46 -4.59 -2.69
C THR A 181 13.10 -4.42 -1.31
N PHE A 182 13.40 -5.51 -0.59
CA PHE A 182 13.91 -5.41 0.80
C PHE A 182 15.24 -4.65 0.90
N LYS A 183 16.05 -4.60 -0.15
CA LYS A 183 17.32 -3.84 -0.16
C LYS A 183 17.12 -2.32 -0.05
N CYS A 184 15.90 -1.83 -0.29
CA CYS A 184 15.56 -0.43 -0.15
C CYS A 184 14.96 -0.16 1.23
N GLU A 185 15.57 0.77 1.98
CA GLU A 185 15.17 1.14 3.34
C GLU A 185 13.68 1.49 3.45
N LYS A 186 13.11 2.15 2.43
CA LYS A 186 11.70 2.53 2.37
C LYS A 186 10.73 1.34 2.38
N PHE A 187 11.15 0.19 1.81
CA PHE A 187 10.30 -0.99 1.68
C PHE A 187 10.72 -2.13 2.62
N TYR A 188 11.90 -2.01 3.25
CA TYR A 188 12.51 -3.04 4.09
C TYR A 188 11.54 -3.62 5.12
N VAL A 189 10.93 -2.79 5.97
CA VAL A 189 10.07 -3.22 7.09
C VAL A 189 8.93 -4.12 6.59
N LYS A 190 8.24 -3.71 5.53
CA LYS A 190 7.09 -4.46 4.98
C LYS A 190 7.55 -5.74 4.28
N SER A 191 8.61 -5.66 3.48
CA SER A 191 9.16 -6.84 2.80
C SER A 191 9.68 -7.87 3.81
N ALA A 192 10.36 -7.43 4.87
CA ALA A 192 10.88 -8.29 5.94
C ALA A 192 9.76 -9.04 6.67
N ILE A 193 8.71 -8.33 7.09
CA ILE A 193 7.52 -8.91 7.71
C ILE A 193 6.90 -9.99 6.81
N CYS A 194 6.67 -9.68 5.53
CA CYS A 194 6.02 -10.62 4.62
C CYS A 194 6.90 -11.81 4.29
N LEU A 195 8.19 -11.62 4.02
CA LEU A 195 9.14 -12.72 3.80
C LEU A 195 9.13 -13.67 4.99
N LYS A 196 9.17 -13.11 6.20
CA LYS A 196 9.16 -13.92 7.42
C LYS A 196 7.86 -14.69 7.58
N LEU A 197 6.71 -14.04 7.38
CA LEU A 197 5.42 -14.73 7.40
C LEU A 197 5.34 -15.87 6.38
N ILE A 198 5.85 -15.66 5.16
CA ILE A 198 5.84 -16.68 4.10
C ILE A 198 6.60 -17.94 4.54
N GLU A 199 7.78 -17.81 5.15
CA GLU A 199 8.56 -18.96 5.65
C GLU A 199 7.72 -19.87 6.55
N TYR A 200 6.94 -19.29 7.46
CA TYR A 200 6.05 -20.06 8.35
C TYR A 200 4.79 -20.59 7.65
N CYS A 201 4.24 -19.83 6.70
CA CYS A 201 3.06 -20.27 5.94
C CYS A 201 3.36 -21.49 5.06
N GLU A 202 4.56 -21.54 4.45
CA GLU A 202 5.02 -22.62 3.59
C GLU A 202 5.76 -23.72 4.34
N ASN A 203 6.12 -23.49 5.61
CA ASN A 203 7.03 -24.34 6.39
C ASN A 203 8.37 -24.56 5.66
N ASP A 204 8.86 -23.49 5.03
CA ASP A 204 10.10 -23.45 4.25
C ASP A 204 11.03 -22.38 4.83
N PHE A 205 12.09 -22.82 5.50
CA PHE A 205 13.08 -21.97 6.17
C PHE A 205 14.43 -21.98 5.41
N THR A 206 14.43 -22.32 4.12
CA THR A 206 15.65 -22.36 3.28
C THR A 206 16.11 -21.00 2.78
N SER A 207 15.32 -19.96 3.03
CA SER A 207 15.59 -18.57 2.67
C SER A 207 16.84 -18.01 3.38
N ASP A 208 17.76 -17.41 2.63
CA ASP A 208 18.92 -16.68 3.18
C ASP A 208 18.53 -15.35 3.88
N PHE A 209 17.25 -14.99 3.90
CA PHE A 209 16.79 -13.76 4.50
C PHE A 209 16.86 -13.81 6.03
N VAL A 210 17.68 -12.92 6.60
CA VAL A 210 17.76 -12.70 8.04
C VAL A 210 17.13 -11.35 8.38
N MET A 211 16.10 -11.39 9.22
CA MET A 211 15.45 -10.19 9.75
C MET A 211 16.42 -9.47 10.70
N GLN A 212 16.63 -8.18 10.48
CA GLN A 212 17.57 -7.39 11.27
C GLN A 212 16.92 -6.98 12.60
N PRO A 213 17.70 -6.69 13.65
CA PRO A 213 17.20 -6.00 14.84
C PRO A 213 16.51 -4.69 14.47
N VAL A 214 15.50 -4.28 15.25
CA VAL A 214 14.72 -3.05 15.03
C VAL A 214 15.63 -1.82 15.00
N GLU A 215 16.70 -1.81 15.81
CA GLU A 215 17.66 -0.70 15.91
C GLU A 215 18.42 -0.46 14.60
N ASN A 216 18.52 -1.48 13.74
CA ASN A 216 19.17 -1.39 12.44
C ASN A 216 18.22 -0.93 11.33
N CYS A 217 16.93 -0.77 11.62
CA CYS A 217 15.93 -0.27 10.68
C CYS A 217 16.00 1.26 10.59
N LYS A 218 16.61 1.80 9.53
CA LYS A 218 16.78 3.25 9.34
C LYS A 218 15.48 4.03 9.15
N ILE A 219 14.49 3.42 8.48
CA ILE A 219 13.19 4.03 8.21
C ILE A 219 12.13 3.12 8.83
N ILE A 220 11.68 3.49 10.03
CA ILE A 220 10.59 2.80 10.73
C ILE A 220 9.87 3.79 11.66
N THR A 221 8.55 3.80 11.63
CA THR A 221 7.74 4.58 12.56
C THR A 221 7.53 3.83 13.89
N GLU A 222 7.21 4.54 14.99
CA GLU A 222 6.90 3.89 16.28
C GLU A 222 5.78 2.85 16.16
N ARG A 223 4.79 3.12 15.32
CA ARG A 223 3.70 2.19 15.03
C ARG A 223 4.21 0.94 14.28
N GLU A 224 5.05 1.13 13.27
CA GLU A 224 5.63 0.01 12.51
C GLU A 224 6.53 -0.89 13.36
N LYS A 225 7.21 -0.33 14.38
CA LYS A 225 7.99 -1.13 15.33
C LYS A 225 7.15 -2.19 16.01
N VAL A 226 5.90 -1.90 16.37
CA VAL A 226 4.99 -2.88 17.00
C VAL A 226 4.83 -4.13 16.12
N PHE A 227 4.58 -3.92 14.83
CA PHE A 227 4.36 -5.02 13.88
C PHE A 227 5.67 -5.73 13.53
N TYR A 228 6.77 -4.99 13.37
CA TYR A 228 8.07 -5.56 13.06
C TYR A 228 8.59 -6.42 14.22
N GLU A 229 8.49 -5.92 15.44
CA GLU A 229 8.93 -6.62 16.66
C GLU A 229 8.23 -7.97 16.82
N TYR A 230 6.95 -8.06 16.50
CA TYR A 230 6.24 -9.34 16.50
C TYR A 230 6.92 -10.39 15.62
N TYR A 231 7.29 -10.03 14.40
CA TYR A 231 7.96 -10.93 13.46
C TYR A 231 9.44 -11.15 13.81
N TYR A 232 10.08 -10.18 14.47
CA TYR A 232 11.42 -10.34 15.00
C TYR A 232 11.45 -11.32 16.19
N MET A 233 10.53 -11.20 17.15
CA MET A 233 10.32 -12.21 18.20
C MET A 233 10.08 -13.60 17.61
N LYS A 234 9.25 -13.67 16.56
CA LYS A 234 8.97 -14.92 15.86
C LYS A 234 10.22 -15.49 15.20
N SER A 235 11.06 -14.66 14.56
CA SER A 235 12.32 -15.08 13.93
C SER A 235 13.34 -15.62 14.94
N MET A 236 13.28 -15.14 16.18
CA MET A 236 14.10 -15.60 17.31
C MET A 236 13.53 -16.84 18.01
N ASN A 237 12.54 -17.52 17.40
CA ASN A 237 11.87 -18.70 17.94
C ASN A 237 11.24 -18.47 19.33
N CYS A 238 10.65 -17.29 19.55
CA CYS A 238 9.91 -17.01 20.78
C CYS A 238 8.74 -17.99 20.96
N ASP A 239 8.44 -18.33 22.21
CA ASP A 239 7.33 -19.24 22.55
C ASP A 239 5.99 -18.74 22.00
N ILE A 240 5.17 -19.67 21.53
CA ILE A 240 3.88 -19.37 20.88
C ILE A 240 2.92 -18.64 21.83
N THR A 241 2.98 -18.89 23.14
CA THR A 241 2.17 -18.19 24.14
C THR A 241 2.55 -16.71 24.21
N ASN A 242 3.85 -16.41 24.15
CA ASN A 242 4.34 -15.03 24.13
C ASN A 242 3.95 -14.31 22.84
N LEU A 243 4.03 -14.98 21.69
CA LEU A 243 3.58 -14.43 20.42
C LEU A 243 2.08 -14.09 20.46
N ILE A 244 1.23 -14.99 20.95
CA ILE A 244 -0.22 -14.75 21.07
C ILE A 244 -0.52 -13.63 22.07
N ASN A 245 0.22 -13.56 23.18
CA ASN A 245 0.09 -12.47 24.14
C ASN A 245 0.46 -11.12 23.51
N TYR A 246 1.53 -11.09 22.70
CA TYR A 246 1.96 -9.89 22.00
C TYR A 246 0.94 -9.46 20.93
N LEU A 247 0.36 -10.42 20.19
CA LEU A 247 -0.70 -10.14 19.23
C LEU A 247 -1.90 -9.42 19.87
N ASP A 248 -2.39 -9.93 21.00
CA ASP A 248 -3.57 -9.38 21.68
C ASP A 248 -3.28 -8.02 22.34
N SER A 249 -2.07 -7.85 22.92
CA SER A 249 -1.75 -6.70 23.76
C SER A 249 -1.16 -5.52 22.98
N PHE A 250 -0.45 -5.78 21.88
CA PHE A 250 0.28 -4.74 21.15
C PHE A 250 -0.16 -4.64 19.69
N VAL A 251 -0.20 -5.74 18.95
CA VAL A 251 -0.53 -5.70 17.51
C VAL A 251 -1.98 -5.27 17.31
N LEU A 252 -2.93 -5.99 17.90
CA LEU A 252 -4.36 -5.76 17.67
C LEU A 252 -4.79 -4.32 18.01
N PRO A 253 -4.40 -3.71 19.15
CA PRO A 253 -4.73 -2.32 19.45
C PRO A 253 -4.13 -1.30 18.48
N ASN A 254 -3.04 -1.66 17.79
CA ASN A 254 -2.34 -0.78 16.86
C ASN A 254 -2.82 -0.96 15.42
N ILE A 255 -3.71 -1.90 15.10
CA ILE A 255 -4.33 -2.00 13.79
C ILE A 255 -5.54 -1.09 13.76
N GLU A 256 -5.63 -0.25 12.75
CA GLU A 256 -6.76 0.66 12.56
C GLU A 256 -7.59 0.13 11.37
N SER A 257 -8.88 0.47 11.30
CA SER A 257 -9.85 -0.11 10.36
C SER A 257 -9.44 -0.01 8.88
N ASN A 258 -8.58 0.95 8.54
CA ASN A 258 -8.16 1.22 7.16
C ASN A 258 -6.76 0.67 6.80
N ASP A 259 -6.07 -0.06 7.70
CA ASP A 259 -4.75 -0.65 7.39
C ASP A 259 -4.86 -1.94 6.60
N SER A 260 -5.11 -1.83 5.30
CA SER A 260 -5.22 -3.01 4.45
C SER A 260 -3.99 -3.92 4.54
N PHE A 261 -2.78 -3.33 4.56
CA PHE A 261 -1.54 -4.10 4.63
C PHE A 261 -1.46 -4.96 5.91
N TYR A 262 -1.50 -4.33 7.09
CA TYR A 262 -1.33 -5.05 8.36
C TYR A 262 -2.52 -5.98 8.63
N TYR A 263 -3.73 -5.57 8.25
CA TYR A 263 -4.89 -6.45 8.32
C TYR A 263 -4.68 -7.74 7.52
N ILE A 264 -4.26 -7.65 6.26
CA ILE A 264 -4.01 -8.83 5.40
C ILE A 264 -2.92 -9.72 6.01
N VAL A 265 -1.80 -9.12 6.44
CA VAL A 265 -0.67 -9.84 7.05
C VAL A 265 -1.11 -10.60 8.30
N PHE A 266 -1.79 -9.93 9.23
CA PHE A 266 -2.16 -10.55 10.51
C PHE A 266 -3.34 -11.51 10.40
N ILE A 267 -4.26 -11.33 9.45
CA ILE A 267 -5.26 -12.36 9.13
C ILE A 267 -4.59 -13.65 8.66
N LYS A 268 -3.56 -13.55 7.80
CA LYS A 268 -2.80 -14.72 7.34
C LYS A 268 -1.96 -15.32 8.48
N GLU A 269 -1.34 -14.50 9.32
CA GLU A 269 -0.63 -14.96 10.53
C GLU A 269 -1.53 -15.74 11.48
N ILE A 270 -2.74 -15.22 11.79
CA ILE A 270 -3.70 -15.91 12.66
C ILE A 270 -4.11 -17.25 12.06
N LYS A 271 -4.33 -17.32 10.74
CA LYS A 271 -4.61 -18.59 10.03
C LYS A 271 -3.42 -19.55 10.10
N CYS A 272 -2.19 -19.05 9.95
CA CYS A 272 -0.97 -19.85 10.06
C CYS A 272 -0.82 -20.43 11.48
N LEU A 273 -0.93 -19.60 12.52
CA LEU A 273 -0.90 -20.05 13.93
C LEU A 273 -2.01 -21.04 14.26
N SER A 274 -3.21 -20.87 13.68
CA SER A 274 -4.33 -21.77 13.93
C SER A 274 -4.04 -23.20 13.44
N LYS A 275 -3.21 -23.36 12.41
CA LYS A 275 -2.80 -24.69 11.89
C LYS A 275 -1.74 -25.37 12.77
N THR A 276 -0.98 -24.62 13.56
CA THR A 276 0.12 -25.16 14.37
C THR A 276 -0.27 -25.48 15.82
N LEU A 277 -1.46 -25.04 16.26
CA LEU A 277 -1.91 -25.10 17.66
C LEU A 277 -2.73 -26.35 18.05
N ASP A 278 -2.58 -27.48 17.33
CA ASP A 278 -3.44 -28.66 17.49
C ASP A 278 -3.50 -29.25 18.92
N HIS A 279 -2.52 -28.96 19.79
CA HIS A 279 -2.46 -29.46 21.17
C HIS A 279 -2.53 -28.38 22.27
N HIS A 280 -2.77 -27.10 21.93
CA HIS A 280 -2.79 -26.01 22.91
C HIS A 280 -4.18 -25.36 23.05
N GLU A 281 -5.10 -26.00 23.79
CA GLU A 281 -6.50 -25.52 23.91
C GLU A 281 -6.62 -24.05 24.38
N LEU A 282 -5.84 -23.64 25.39
CA LEU A 282 -5.88 -22.27 25.92
C LEU A 282 -5.47 -21.24 24.86
N ASN A 283 -4.35 -21.50 24.17
CA ASN A 283 -3.83 -20.63 23.12
C ASN A 283 -4.78 -20.59 21.92
N ARG A 284 -5.39 -21.72 21.54
CA ARG A 284 -6.41 -21.78 20.49
C ARG A 284 -7.63 -20.93 20.82
N ARG A 285 -8.16 -21.02 22.05
CA ARG A 285 -9.29 -20.18 22.49
C ARG A 285 -8.94 -18.70 22.46
N LYS A 286 -7.73 -18.33 22.90
CA LYS A 286 -7.26 -16.94 22.85
C LYS A 286 -7.12 -16.44 21.41
N LEU A 287 -6.52 -17.24 20.53
CA LEU A 287 -6.37 -16.90 19.11
C LEU A 287 -7.72 -16.74 18.40
N MET A 288 -8.71 -17.58 18.71
CA MET A 288 -10.08 -17.42 18.18
C MET A 288 -10.71 -16.08 18.61
N LYS A 289 -10.54 -15.68 19.89
CA LYS A 289 -11.00 -14.37 20.36
C LYS A 289 -10.32 -13.22 19.63
N ILE A 290 -9.02 -13.32 19.38
CA ILE A 290 -8.27 -12.33 18.58
C ILE A 290 -8.85 -12.27 17.17
N PHE A 291 -9.04 -13.42 16.52
CA PHE A 291 -9.60 -13.50 15.17
C PHE A 291 -11.00 -12.88 15.06
N ASP A 292 -11.86 -13.12 16.06
CA ASP A 292 -13.20 -12.52 16.11
C ASP A 292 -13.15 -11.00 16.30
N LYS A 293 -12.15 -10.47 17.02
CA LYS A 293 -11.92 -9.02 17.12
C LYS A 293 -11.48 -8.46 15.77
N PHE A 294 -10.52 -9.11 15.09
CA PHE A 294 -10.07 -8.71 13.74
C PHE A 294 -11.21 -8.67 12.73
N ARG A 295 -12.11 -9.68 12.74
CA ARG A 295 -13.27 -9.71 11.83
C ARG A 295 -14.28 -8.57 12.02
N LYS A 296 -14.25 -7.90 13.18
CA LYS A 296 -15.15 -6.80 13.52
C LYS A 296 -14.56 -5.42 13.22
N MET A 297 -13.29 -5.36 12.82
CA MET A 297 -12.60 -4.14 12.37
C MET A 297 -12.89 -3.90 10.90
#